data_AF-A0A094BQ75-F1
#
_entry.id   AF-A0A094BQ75-F1
#
_cell.length_a   1.000
_cell.length_b   1.000
_cell.length_c   1.000
_cell.angle_alpha   90.00
_cell.angle_beta   90.00
_cell.angle_gamma   90.00
#
_symmetry.space_group_name_H-M   'P 1'
#
loop_
_entity.id
_entity.type
_entity.pdbx_description
1 polymer ?
#
loop_
_entity_poly.entity_id
_entity_poly.type
_entity_poly.pdbx_seq_one_letter_code
_entity_poly.pdbx_strand_id
1 'polypeptide(L)'
;MVFLHFSGFRALSFFFFLSLILQSDALPRRGRKRPNNNATGATTGATAGNTAGLAATGGGTISQATDGSTILDKTVNINGLPIRYKISAPASLFTTVSGVPGGTATAATAATANNATAGQNGLNVLLHGDGGQSFLDFPNQAVQGGLMGVVVLAPNQDRFWGGGSGLDRTDGVEHSAAVNTLIQEQLPQDVAFDPANVFFTGVSGGSLMLSGFFMPAFGAAYKTGVMLNCGALAPQVAVVDAATLAASTRIHFQTTQNELALLQPAIPEAVAAYESLAADAGLTAAEAGALQTVDATPAGGHCEFDEQDFVSGVQLMSDSFADVMLAGGSGEVNGIGNVLTSVVGNENINFGAPS
;
A
#
# COMPACT_ATOMS: atom_id res chain seq x y z
N MET A 1 -54.99 -45.07 12.15
CA MET A 1 -55.46 -44.65 13.49
C MET A 1 -54.27 -43.98 14.16
N VAL A 2 -54.20 -42.69 14.48
CA VAL A 2 -55.19 -41.65 14.77
C VAL A 2 -54.60 -40.31 14.25
N PHE A 3 -55.46 -39.48 13.67
CA PHE A 3 -55.19 -38.09 13.30
C PHE A 3 -55.09 -37.21 14.55
N LEU A 4 -54.28 -36.14 14.51
CA LEU A 4 -54.65 -34.83 15.07
C LEU A 4 -53.75 -33.72 14.49
N HIS A 5 -54.38 -32.85 13.71
CA HIS A 5 -53.91 -31.51 13.36
C HIS A 5 -53.93 -30.60 14.57
N PHE A 6 -53.02 -29.63 14.64
CA PHE A 6 -53.37 -28.24 14.99
C PHE A 6 -52.44 -27.25 14.31
N SER A 7 -53.06 -26.28 13.63
CA SER A 7 -52.45 -25.18 12.91
C SER A 7 -52.44 -23.92 13.78
N GLY A 8 -51.40 -23.10 13.62
CA GLY A 8 -51.47 -21.64 13.62
C GLY A 8 -51.32 -20.90 14.96
N PHE A 9 -50.30 -20.05 15.06
CA PHE A 9 -50.47 -18.59 15.04
C PHE A 9 -49.11 -17.87 14.91
N ARG A 10 -49.10 -16.82 14.09
CA ARG A 10 -48.01 -15.87 13.89
C ARG A 10 -47.94 -14.90 15.08
N ALA A 11 -46.74 -14.51 15.51
CA ALA A 11 -46.51 -13.18 16.09
C ALA A 11 -45.07 -12.72 15.87
N LEU A 12 -44.99 -11.55 15.26
CA LEU A 12 -43.86 -10.70 14.97
C LEU A 12 -43.25 -10.18 16.29
N SER A 13 -41.94 -10.32 16.48
CA SER A 13 -41.23 -9.59 17.55
C SER A 13 -39.97 -8.94 16.98
N PHE A 14 -40.15 -7.67 16.62
CA PHE A 14 -39.13 -6.64 16.58
C PHE A 14 -38.35 -6.64 17.91
N PHE A 15 -37.03 -6.83 17.86
CA PHE A 15 -36.15 -6.43 18.95
C PHE A 15 -35.20 -5.34 18.48
N PHE A 16 -35.45 -4.17 19.04
CA PHE A 16 -34.68 -2.95 19.06
C PHE A 16 -33.27 -3.24 19.60
N PHE A 17 -32.21 -3.11 18.80
CA PHE A 17 -30.86 -2.99 19.34
C PHE A 17 -30.54 -1.51 19.52
N LEU A 18 -30.58 -1.12 20.80
CA LEU A 18 -30.34 0.21 21.32
C LEU A 18 -28.85 0.54 21.21
N SER A 19 -28.57 1.66 20.56
CA SER A 19 -27.29 2.35 20.49
C SER A 19 -26.79 2.78 21.87
N LEU A 20 -25.65 2.21 22.30
CA LEU A 20 -24.88 2.68 23.45
C LEU A 20 -23.69 3.50 22.93
N ILE A 21 -23.93 4.80 22.83
CA ILE A 21 -22.93 5.85 22.69
C ILE A 21 -22.27 5.99 24.07
N LEU A 22 -21.05 5.49 24.24
CA LEU A 22 -20.22 5.85 25.38
C LEU A 22 -19.61 7.22 25.11
N GLN A 23 -20.10 8.21 25.86
CA GLN A 23 -19.55 9.55 25.96
C GLN A 23 -18.18 9.45 26.65
N SER A 24 -17.10 9.82 25.97
CA SER A 24 -15.81 10.07 26.60
C SER A 24 -15.87 11.44 27.29
N ASP A 25 -15.72 11.41 28.61
CA ASP A 25 -15.72 12.59 29.46
C ASP A 25 -14.59 13.57 29.11
N ALA A 26 -14.97 14.82 29.00
CA ALA A 26 -14.10 15.97 28.80
C ALA A 26 -13.17 16.18 30.01
N LEU A 27 -11.86 16.28 29.75
CA LEU A 27 -10.85 16.67 30.73
C LEU A 27 -11.06 18.13 31.21
N PRO A 28 -10.78 18.44 32.50
CA PRO A 28 -11.14 19.71 33.10
C PRO A 28 -10.26 20.88 32.63
N ARG A 29 -10.91 21.94 32.12
CA ARG A 29 -10.36 23.29 31.94
C ARG A 29 -9.96 23.89 33.29
N ARG A 30 -8.66 24.10 33.50
CA ARG A 30 -8.14 24.92 34.61
C ARG A 30 -7.64 26.25 34.06
N GLY A 31 -8.44 27.30 34.22
CA GLY A 31 -8.06 28.68 33.93
C GLY A 31 -7.03 29.19 34.95
N ARG A 32 -5.91 29.73 34.45
CA ARG A 32 -5.07 30.65 35.22
C ARG A 32 -4.60 31.81 34.34
N LYS A 33 -4.67 32.98 34.94
CA LYS A 33 -4.44 34.32 34.39
C LYS A 33 -3.05 34.48 33.76
N ARG A 34 -3.00 35.25 32.67
CA ARG A 34 -1.80 35.89 32.11
C ARG A 34 -1.06 36.71 33.18
N PRO A 35 0.27 36.78 33.07
CA PRO A 35 0.95 38.07 33.04
C PRO A 35 1.74 38.24 31.73
N ASN A 36 1.67 39.47 31.25
CA ASN A 36 2.42 40.02 30.13
C ASN A 36 3.90 40.14 30.52
N ASN A 37 4.85 39.77 29.64
CA ASN A 37 6.17 40.42 29.51
C ASN A 37 6.96 39.90 28.29
N ASN A 38 7.52 40.87 27.55
CA ASN A 38 8.48 40.75 26.47
C ASN A 38 9.69 39.87 26.82
N ALA A 39 10.03 38.92 25.93
CA ALA A 39 11.42 38.49 25.70
C ALA A 39 11.54 37.71 24.38
N THR A 40 12.34 38.26 23.48
CA THR A 40 12.89 37.67 22.26
C THR A 40 13.87 36.53 22.58
N GLY A 41 13.80 35.41 21.85
CA GLY A 41 14.90 34.42 21.85
C GLY A 41 14.51 32.99 21.47
N ALA A 42 14.80 32.65 20.22
CA ALA A 42 14.97 31.32 19.60
C ALA A 42 14.66 30.06 20.44
N THR A 43 13.66 29.29 20.00
CA THR A 43 13.59 27.84 20.18
C THR A 43 13.17 27.20 18.85
N THR A 44 14.07 26.38 18.32
CA THR A 44 13.89 25.48 17.18
C THR A 44 12.92 24.37 17.57
N GLY A 45 11.70 24.43 17.05
CA GLY A 45 10.72 23.36 17.10
C GLY A 45 10.35 22.97 15.66
N ALA A 46 10.53 21.68 15.34
CA ALA A 46 10.20 21.10 14.05
C ALA A 46 8.71 21.30 13.74
N THR A 47 8.43 22.22 12.82
CA THR A 47 7.12 22.35 12.16
C THR A 47 6.99 21.24 11.13
N ALA A 48 6.01 20.36 11.30
CA ALA A 48 5.46 19.57 10.21
C ALA A 48 5.05 20.55 9.09
N GLY A 49 5.78 20.50 7.97
CA GLY A 49 5.70 21.47 6.90
C GLY A 49 4.42 21.30 6.08
N ASN A 50 3.36 22.02 6.43
CA ASN A 50 2.35 22.42 5.46
C ASN A 50 2.97 23.50 4.55
N THR A 51 3.85 23.09 3.65
CA THR A 51 4.22 23.94 2.50
C THR A 51 3.00 23.96 1.60
N ALA A 52 2.25 25.06 1.59
CA ALA A 52 1.15 25.25 0.65
C ALA A 52 1.69 25.04 -0.77
N GLY A 53 1.29 23.95 -1.41
CA GLY A 53 1.81 23.56 -2.71
C GLY A 53 1.48 24.59 -3.79
N LEU A 54 2.40 24.78 -4.74
CA LEU A 54 2.16 25.61 -5.91
C LEU A 54 1.17 24.91 -6.84
N ALA A 55 0.23 25.64 -7.45
CA ALA A 55 -0.65 25.02 -8.45
C ALA A 55 0.17 24.59 -9.67
N ALA A 56 0.04 23.33 -10.10
CA ALA A 56 0.58 22.87 -11.37
C ALA A 56 -0.27 23.41 -12.52
N THR A 57 0.36 23.88 -13.60
CA THR A 57 -0.39 24.39 -14.77
C THR A 57 -1.18 23.29 -15.48
N GLY A 58 -0.77 22.03 -15.33
CA GLY A 58 -1.46 20.82 -15.81
C GLY A 58 -2.52 20.26 -14.85
N GLY A 59 -2.85 21.01 -13.78
CA GLY A 59 -3.75 20.58 -12.72
C GLY A 59 -3.03 19.81 -11.60
N GLY A 60 -3.48 20.02 -10.35
CA GLY A 60 -2.85 19.47 -9.15
C GLY A 60 -2.03 20.49 -8.36
N THR A 61 -1.35 20.01 -7.33
CA THR A 61 -0.47 20.82 -6.47
C THR A 61 0.93 20.26 -6.41
N ILE A 62 1.92 21.15 -6.35
CA ILE A 62 3.34 20.84 -6.37
C ILE A 62 3.96 21.16 -5.02
N SER A 63 4.67 20.20 -4.44
CA SER A 63 5.47 20.39 -3.23
C SER A 63 6.85 19.74 -3.39
N GLN A 64 7.66 19.76 -2.35
CA GLN A 64 8.98 19.14 -2.34
C GLN A 64 8.97 17.92 -1.41
N ALA A 65 9.62 16.84 -1.83
CA ALA A 65 9.87 15.67 -1.00
C ALA A 65 11.06 15.88 -0.06
N THR A 66 11.23 14.97 0.89
CA THR A 66 12.32 14.99 1.88
C THR A 66 13.72 14.90 1.26
N ASP A 67 13.88 14.24 0.11
CA ASP A 67 15.13 14.12 -0.64
C ASP A 67 15.39 15.28 -1.61
N GLY A 68 14.50 16.29 -1.61
CA GLY A 68 14.56 17.45 -2.50
C GLY A 68 13.92 17.24 -3.87
N SER A 69 13.43 16.03 -4.18
CA SER A 69 12.66 15.77 -5.40
C SER A 69 11.31 16.50 -5.38
N THR A 70 10.65 16.56 -6.53
CA THR A 70 9.39 17.29 -6.71
C THR A 70 8.21 16.34 -6.57
N ILE A 71 7.21 16.75 -5.77
CA ILE A 71 5.96 16.02 -5.61
C ILE A 71 4.88 16.69 -6.47
N LEU A 72 4.17 15.90 -7.28
CA LEU A 72 2.92 16.27 -7.93
C LEU A 72 1.77 15.50 -7.27
N ASP A 73 0.81 16.21 -6.67
CA ASP A 73 -0.45 15.67 -6.14
C ASP A 73 -1.60 16.04 -7.07
N LYS A 74 -2.25 15.04 -7.66
CA LYS A 74 -3.24 15.22 -8.72
C LYS A 74 -4.42 14.28 -8.53
N THR A 75 -5.59 14.70 -9.02
CA THR A 75 -6.79 13.86 -9.09
C THR A 75 -7.26 13.81 -10.53
N VAL A 76 -7.52 12.61 -11.04
CA VAL A 76 -8.10 12.39 -12.37
C VAL A 76 -9.26 11.41 -12.29
N ASN A 77 -10.14 11.42 -13.30
CA ASN A 77 -11.18 10.39 -13.42
C ASN A 77 -10.64 9.22 -14.26
N ILE A 78 -10.61 8.03 -13.67
CA ILE A 78 -10.16 6.79 -14.29
C ILE A 78 -11.26 5.75 -14.11
N ASN A 79 -11.73 5.16 -15.21
CA ASN A 79 -12.81 4.16 -15.19
C ASN A 79 -14.08 4.64 -14.44
N GLY A 80 -14.35 5.96 -14.42
CA GLY A 80 -15.46 6.55 -13.68
C GLY A 80 -15.18 6.85 -12.20
N LEU A 81 -14.00 6.51 -11.70
CA LEU A 81 -13.57 6.72 -10.32
C LEU A 81 -12.65 7.96 -10.21
N PRO A 82 -12.83 8.83 -9.19
CA PRO A 82 -11.92 9.93 -8.92
C PRO A 82 -10.66 9.40 -8.22
N ILE A 83 -9.60 9.14 -8.99
CA ILE A 83 -8.33 8.63 -8.48
C ILE A 83 -7.41 9.80 -8.15
N ARG A 84 -7.10 9.97 -6.86
CA ARG A 84 -6.09 10.90 -6.37
C ARG A 84 -4.78 10.16 -6.12
N TYR A 85 -3.67 10.72 -6.57
CA TYR A 85 -2.34 10.14 -6.44
C TYR A 85 -1.30 11.23 -6.24
N LYS A 86 -0.15 10.85 -5.66
CA LYS A 86 1.04 11.68 -5.61
C LYS A 86 2.18 10.95 -6.32
N ILE A 87 2.99 11.71 -7.05
CA ILE A 87 4.25 11.24 -7.66
C ILE A 87 5.38 12.05 -7.03
N SER A 88 6.45 11.40 -6.58
CA SER A 88 7.68 12.03 -6.14
C SER A 88 8.82 11.65 -7.08
N ALA A 89 9.38 12.62 -7.79
CA ALA A 89 10.37 12.39 -8.84
C ALA A 89 11.32 13.59 -9.02
N PRO A 90 12.52 13.38 -9.59
CA PRO A 90 13.34 14.49 -10.07
C PRO A 90 12.53 15.37 -11.04
N ALA A 91 12.58 16.70 -10.84
CA ALA A 91 11.77 17.65 -11.62
C ALA A 91 11.90 17.46 -13.15
N SER A 92 13.10 17.12 -13.63
CA SER A 92 13.38 16.89 -15.05
C SER A 92 12.69 15.67 -15.64
N LEU A 93 12.27 14.68 -14.82
CA LEU A 93 11.56 13.49 -15.27
C LEU A 93 10.05 13.72 -15.43
N PHE A 94 9.51 14.82 -14.91
CA PHE A 94 8.14 15.21 -15.23
C PHE A 94 8.02 15.66 -16.68
N THR A 95 6.87 15.40 -17.29
CA THR A 95 6.57 15.87 -18.64
C THR A 95 6.19 17.35 -18.62
N THR A 96 6.16 17.98 -19.79
CA THR A 96 5.60 19.34 -19.93
C THR A 96 4.10 19.38 -19.63
N VAL A 97 3.35 18.30 -19.92
CA VAL A 97 1.91 18.19 -19.69
C VAL A 97 1.55 18.17 -18.21
N SER A 98 2.44 17.63 -17.36
CA SER A 98 2.27 17.61 -15.90
C SER A 98 2.14 19.02 -15.30
N GLY A 99 2.72 20.03 -15.95
CA GLY A 99 2.81 21.39 -15.43
C GLY A 99 3.80 21.58 -14.28
N VAL A 100 4.66 20.60 -14.01
CA VAL A 100 5.75 20.72 -13.04
C VAL A 100 6.87 21.62 -13.60
N PRO A 101 7.29 22.69 -12.90
CA PRO A 101 8.43 23.52 -13.32
C PRO A 101 9.70 22.71 -13.51
N GLY A 102 10.35 22.88 -14.66
CA GLY A 102 11.54 22.09 -15.03
C GLY A 102 11.24 20.74 -15.69
N GLY A 103 9.97 20.34 -15.75
CA GLY A 103 9.51 19.17 -16.49
C GLY A 103 9.78 19.32 -17.99
N THR A 104 10.66 18.48 -18.51
CA THR A 104 11.05 18.48 -19.93
C THR A 104 11.07 17.08 -20.53
N ALA A 105 10.69 16.06 -19.74
CA ALA A 105 10.68 14.68 -20.20
C ALA A 105 9.60 14.45 -21.28
N THR A 106 9.88 13.49 -22.15
CA THR A 106 8.88 12.96 -23.08
C THR A 106 8.09 11.87 -22.38
N ALA A 107 6.77 11.83 -22.60
CA ALA A 107 5.90 10.80 -22.04
C ALA A 107 6.42 9.39 -22.35
N ALA A 108 6.46 8.53 -21.33
CA ALA A 108 6.95 7.15 -21.45
C ALA A 108 5.86 6.24 -22.07
N THR A 109 5.82 6.15 -23.40
CA THR A 109 4.99 5.14 -24.09
C THR A 109 5.69 3.77 -24.14
N ALA A 110 4.93 2.70 -24.34
CA ALA A 110 5.49 1.38 -24.65
C ALA A 110 6.46 1.40 -25.86
N ALA A 111 6.25 2.32 -26.81
CA ALA A 111 7.13 2.51 -27.96
C ALA A 111 8.44 3.26 -27.63
N THR A 112 8.50 3.96 -26.49
CA THR A 112 9.66 4.76 -26.07
C THR A 112 10.43 4.14 -24.90
N ALA A 113 10.02 2.96 -24.40
CA ALA A 113 10.65 2.28 -23.26
C ALA A 113 12.17 2.01 -23.43
N ASN A 114 12.69 2.01 -24.66
CA ASN A 114 14.13 1.84 -24.95
C ASN A 114 14.89 3.16 -25.19
N ASN A 115 14.27 4.33 -24.95
CA ASN A 115 14.90 5.63 -25.13
C ASN A 115 15.47 6.12 -23.80
N ALA A 116 16.76 6.49 -23.75
CA ALA A 116 17.47 6.88 -22.52
C ALA A 116 16.87 8.11 -21.78
N THR A 117 16.02 8.91 -22.45
CA THR A 117 15.25 10.01 -21.83
C THR A 117 13.83 9.63 -21.39
N ALA A 118 13.35 8.45 -21.78
CA ALA A 118 12.13 7.84 -21.25
C ALA A 118 12.50 7.02 -20.01
N GLY A 119 12.61 7.70 -18.86
CA GLY A 119 12.67 7.10 -17.53
C GLY A 119 13.84 6.14 -17.27
N GLN A 120 14.97 6.66 -16.78
CA GLN A 120 16.01 5.79 -16.17
C GLN A 120 15.53 5.14 -14.87
N ASN A 121 14.50 5.73 -14.24
CA ASN A 121 13.96 5.28 -12.97
C ASN A 121 12.68 4.47 -13.19
N GLY A 122 12.51 3.43 -12.39
CA GLY A 122 11.25 2.73 -12.24
C GLY A 122 10.29 3.45 -11.29
N LEU A 123 9.23 2.76 -10.90
CA LEU A 123 8.26 3.23 -9.90
C LEU A 123 8.17 2.24 -8.73
N ASN A 124 7.95 2.76 -7.52
CA ASN A 124 7.32 2.01 -6.43
C ASN A 124 5.92 2.61 -6.21
N VAL A 125 4.89 1.86 -6.58
CA VAL A 125 3.48 2.26 -6.44
C VAL A 125 2.94 1.73 -5.12
N LEU A 126 2.67 2.66 -4.19
CA LEU A 126 2.16 2.36 -2.86
C LEU A 126 0.64 2.52 -2.78
N LEU A 127 -0.04 1.48 -2.30
CA LEU A 127 -1.44 1.52 -1.89
C LEU A 127 -1.51 1.60 -0.36
N HIS A 128 -2.09 2.69 0.14
CA HIS A 128 -2.15 2.97 1.59
C HIS A 128 -3.00 1.95 2.37
N GLY A 129 -2.82 1.92 3.69
CA GLY A 129 -3.72 1.21 4.61
C GLY A 129 -5.09 1.87 4.74
N ASP A 130 -6.09 1.11 5.19
CA ASP A 130 -7.45 1.60 5.38
C ASP A 130 -7.46 2.93 6.19
N GLY A 131 -8.24 3.90 5.74
CA GLY A 131 -8.28 5.27 6.30
C GLY A 131 -7.28 6.26 5.66
N GLY A 132 -6.26 5.78 4.95
CA GLY A 132 -5.44 6.61 4.07
C GLY A 132 -4.27 7.35 4.72
N GLN A 133 -3.84 6.96 5.92
CA GLN A 133 -2.73 7.63 6.62
C GLN A 133 -1.43 7.61 5.79
N SER A 134 -1.04 6.46 5.23
CA SER A 134 0.17 6.35 4.39
C SER A 134 0.09 7.16 3.09
N PHE A 135 -1.09 7.54 2.61
CA PHE A 135 -1.21 8.50 1.50
C PHE A 135 -0.86 9.92 1.93
N LEU A 136 -1.24 10.31 3.16
CA LEU A 136 -0.91 11.61 3.71
C LEU A 136 0.60 11.71 3.96
N ASP A 137 1.17 10.71 4.62
CA ASP A 137 2.59 10.68 5.01
C ASP A 137 3.53 10.46 3.82
N PHE A 138 3.07 9.73 2.80
CA PHE A 138 3.81 9.41 1.58
C PHE A 138 5.21 8.83 1.88
N PRO A 139 5.27 7.64 2.50
CA PRO A 139 6.51 7.12 3.07
C PRO A 139 7.55 6.75 2.00
N ASN A 140 7.10 6.40 0.79
CA ASN A 140 7.97 6.09 -0.35
C ASN A 140 8.30 7.32 -1.22
N GLN A 141 8.22 8.53 -0.68
CA GLN A 141 8.49 9.76 -1.45
C GLN A 141 9.95 9.92 -1.88
N ALA A 142 10.91 9.31 -1.19
CA ALA A 142 12.32 9.40 -1.57
C ALA A 142 12.61 8.53 -2.80
N VAL A 143 13.43 9.03 -3.73
CA VAL A 143 13.92 8.22 -4.84
C VAL A 143 14.97 7.24 -4.32
N GLN A 144 14.66 5.95 -4.37
CA GLN A 144 15.48 4.90 -3.76
C GLN A 144 15.66 3.71 -4.68
N GLY A 145 16.88 3.17 -4.78
CA GLY A 145 17.18 2.02 -5.63
C GLY A 145 16.83 2.22 -7.12
N GLY A 146 16.83 3.46 -7.60
CA GLY A 146 16.39 3.79 -8.95
C GLY A 146 14.86 3.80 -9.14
N LEU A 147 14.07 3.76 -8.07
CA LEU A 147 12.61 3.84 -8.11
C LEU A 147 12.13 5.20 -7.62
N MET A 148 11.19 5.80 -8.35
CA MET A 148 10.43 6.97 -7.92
C MET A 148 9.21 6.56 -7.09
N GLY A 149 8.79 7.45 -6.18
CA GLY A 149 7.64 7.21 -5.32
C GLY A 149 6.31 7.52 -6.00
N VAL A 150 5.34 6.61 -5.92
CA VAL A 150 3.94 6.90 -6.21
C VAL A 150 3.10 6.43 -5.03
N VAL A 151 2.14 7.22 -4.57
CA VAL A 151 1.12 6.76 -3.62
C VAL A 151 -0.27 7.10 -4.13
N VAL A 152 -1.19 6.15 -4.04
CA VAL A 152 -2.54 6.26 -4.59
C VAL A 152 -3.56 6.24 -3.46
N LEU A 153 -4.56 7.11 -3.51
CA LEU A 153 -5.69 7.16 -2.59
C LEU A 153 -6.85 6.33 -3.13
N ALA A 154 -7.42 5.47 -2.29
CA ALA A 154 -8.65 4.75 -2.61
C ALA A 154 -9.79 5.74 -2.94
N PRO A 155 -10.59 5.48 -3.99
CA PRO A 155 -11.57 6.44 -4.52
C PRO A 155 -12.87 6.56 -3.71
N ASN A 156 -13.09 5.71 -2.70
CA ASN A 156 -14.29 5.77 -1.86
C ASN A 156 -14.10 6.68 -0.63
N GLN A 157 -15.22 7.06 -0.02
CA GLN A 157 -15.25 8.02 1.08
C GLN A 157 -14.50 7.53 2.32
N ASP A 158 -14.57 6.22 2.60
CA ASP A 158 -13.93 5.59 3.77
C ASP A 158 -12.44 5.30 3.53
N ARG A 159 -11.97 5.47 2.29
CA ARG A 159 -10.60 5.21 1.84
C ARG A 159 -10.19 3.78 2.12
N PHE A 160 -11.05 2.83 1.77
CA PHE A 160 -10.77 1.40 1.84
C PHE A 160 -10.49 0.87 0.45
N TRP A 161 -9.31 0.29 0.23
CA TRP A 161 -9.02 -0.33 -1.05
C TRP A 161 -9.95 -1.52 -1.28
N GLY A 162 -10.58 -1.57 -2.46
CA GLY A 162 -11.60 -2.56 -2.80
C GLY A 162 -12.95 -2.35 -2.12
N GLY A 163 -13.22 -1.19 -1.50
CA GLY A 163 -14.49 -0.95 -0.83
C GLY A 163 -14.72 -1.89 0.36
N GLY A 164 -15.99 -2.14 0.67
CA GLY A 164 -16.39 -3.06 1.74
C GLY A 164 -15.81 -2.73 3.12
N SER A 165 -15.44 -3.76 3.89
CA SER A 165 -14.80 -3.61 5.20
C SER A 165 -14.06 -4.89 5.62
N GLY A 166 -12.98 -4.75 6.39
CA GLY A 166 -12.21 -5.89 6.88
C GLY A 166 -11.60 -6.71 5.73
N LEU A 167 -11.93 -7.99 5.63
CA LEU A 167 -11.47 -8.85 4.52
C LEU A 167 -12.40 -8.81 3.30
N ASP A 168 -13.61 -8.26 3.44
CA ASP A 168 -14.57 -8.17 2.34
C ASP A 168 -14.27 -6.93 1.49
N ARG A 169 -13.73 -7.15 0.29
CA ARG A 169 -13.28 -6.12 -0.65
C ARG A 169 -14.14 -6.15 -1.91
N THR A 170 -15.40 -5.74 -1.75
CA THR A 170 -16.48 -5.84 -2.74
C THR A 170 -16.16 -5.26 -4.12
N ASP A 171 -15.39 -4.18 -4.14
CA ASP A 171 -15.02 -3.41 -5.34
C ASP A 171 -13.55 -3.67 -5.75
N GLY A 172 -12.94 -4.74 -5.22
CA GLY A 172 -11.51 -5.06 -5.44
C GLY A 172 -11.14 -5.19 -6.91
N VAL A 173 -12.03 -5.72 -7.75
CA VAL A 173 -11.85 -5.80 -9.21
C VAL A 173 -11.80 -4.42 -9.85
N GLU A 174 -12.77 -3.56 -9.53
CA GLU A 174 -12.90 -2.24 -10.13
C GLU A 174 -11.73 -1.33 -9.72
N HIS A 175 -11.39 -1.33 -8.43
CA HIS A 175 -10.26 -0.57 -7.90
C HIS A 175 -8.93 -1.05 -8.52
N SER A 176 -8.77 -2.37 -8.73
CA SER A 176 -7.55 -2.93 -9.35
C SER A 176 -7.41 -2.52 -10.81
N ALA A 177 -8.52 -2.55 -11.56
CA ALA A 177 -8.54 -2.06 -12.92
C ALA A 177 -8.18 -0.57 -13.00
N ALA A 178 -8.71 0.26 -12.08
CA ALA A 178 -8.37 1.68 -12.03
C ALA A 178 -6.90 1.96 -11.71
N VAL A 179 -6.29 1.20 -10.78
CA VAL A 179 -4.84 1.32 -10.50
C VAL A 179 -4.02 0.90 -11.71
N ASN A 180 -4.40 -0.18 -12.41
CA ASN A 180 -3.70 -0.60 -13.62
C ASN A 180 -3.81 0.46 -14.73
N THR A 181 -5.00 1.02 -14.97
CA THR A 181 -5.19 2.12 -15.92
C THR A 181 -4.41 3.39 -15.53
N LEU A 182 -4.34 3.73 -14.23
CA LEU A 182 -3.49 4.82 -13.75
C LEU A 182 -2.05 4.62 -14.20
N ILE A 183 -1.49 3.43 -13.97
CA ILE A 183 -0.09 3.12 -14.29
C ILE A 183 0.15 3.10 -15.80
N GLN A 184 -0.74 2.48 -16.57
CA GLN A 184 -0.53 2.25 -18.00
C GLN A 184 -0.82 3.49 -18.85
N GLU A 185 -1.76 4.36 -18.43
CA GLU A 185 -2.29 5.42 -19.28
C GLU A 185 -2.06 6.82 -18.72
N GLN A 186 -2.19 7.01 -17.41
CA GLN A 186 -2.12 8.34 -16.79
C GLN A 186 -0.71 8.72 -16.34
N LEU A 187 -0.03 7.87 -15.56
CA LEU A 187 1.31 8.17 -15.04
C LEU A 187 2.31 8.54 -16.16
N PRO A 188 2.32 7.86 -17.33
CA PRO A 188 3.22 8.24 -18.43
C PRO A 188 3.02 9.64 -18.97
N GLN A 189 1.82 10.21 -18.80
CA GLN A 189 1.53 11.58 -19.21
C GLN A 189 2.10 12.60 -18.22
N ASP A 190 2.28 12.22 -16.96
CA ASP A 190 2.75 13.13 -15.91
C ASP A 190 4.26 12.98 -15.68
N VAL A 191 4.81 11.76 -15.74
CA VAL A 191 6.22 11.48 -15.46
C VAL A 191 6.77 10.41 -16.41
N ALA A 192 8.03 10.56 -16.81
CA ALA A 192 8.75 9.53 -17.56
C ALA A 192 9.40 8.51 -16.60
N PHE A 193 9.06 7.24 -16.77
CA PHE A 193 9.58 6.12 -16.00
C PHE A 193 9.79 4.90 -16.91
N ASP A 194 10.55 3.91 -16.45
CA ASP A 194 10.71 2.61 -17.12
C ASP A 194 9.48 1.73 -16.83
N PRO A 195 8.63 1.46 -17.83
CA PRO A 195 7.41 0.66 -17.62
C PRO A 195 7.70 -0.82 -17.33
N ALA A 196 8.92 -1.32 -17.59
CA ALA A 196 9.35 -2.65 -17.21
C ALA A 196 9.84 -2.72 -15.75
N ASN A 197 9.94 -1.58 -15.05
CA ASN A 197 10.48 -1.48 -13.70
C ASN A 197 9.46 -0.83 -12.74
N VAL A 198 8.28 -1.44 -12.61
CA VAL A 198 7.21 -0.95 -11.73
C VAL A 198 7.00 -1.94 -10.61
N PHE A 199 7.40 -1.58 -9.39
CA PHE A 199 7.19 -2.34 -8.18
C PHE A 199 5.98 -1.82 -7.38
N PHE A 200 5.52 -2.63 -6.44
CA PHE A 200 4.35 -2.33 -5.62
C PHE A 200 4.65 -2.43 -4.14
N THR A 201 4.02 -1.56 -3.36
CA THR A 201 3.97 -1.66 -1.90
C THR A 201 2.51 -1.59 -1.46
N GLY A 202 2.07 -2.56 -0.69
CA GLY A 202 0.81 -2.51 0.03
C GLY A 202 1.06 -2.19 1.49
N VAL A 203 0.16 -1.44 2.11
CA VAL A 203 0.05 -1.34 3.57
C VAL A 203 -1.35 -1.77 3.96
N SER A 204 -1.51 -2.72 4.88
CA SER A 204 -2.82 -3.12 5.44
C SER A 204 -3.86 -3.38 4.33
N GLY A 205 -4.95 -2.60 4.28
CA GLY A 205 -5.97 -2.65 3.21
C GLY A 205 -5.42 -2.58 1.78
N GLY A 206 -4.37 -1.80 1.55
CA GLY A 206 -3.66 -1.77 0.27
C GLY A 206 -3.00 -3.11 -0.07
N SER A 207 -2.41 -3.79 0.92
CA SER A 207 -1.85 -5.14 0.75
C SER A 207 -2.93 -6.18 0.46
N LEU A 208 -4.10 -6.08 1.11
CA LEU A 208 -5.26 -6.94 0.85
C LEU A 208 -5.74 -6.81 -0.60
N MET A 209 -5.84 -5.58 -1.11
CA MET A 209 -6.22 -5.34 -2.50
C MET A 209 -5.14 -5.81 -3.48
N LEU A 210 -3.86 -5.54 -3.20
CA LEU A 210 -2.76 -5.98 -4.06
C LEU A 210 -2.72 -7.51 -4.18
N SER A 211 -2.66 -8.22 -3.06
CA SER A 211 -2.57 -9.69 -3.03
C SER A 211 -3.86 -10.39 -3.45
N GLY A 212 -5.04 -9.87 -3.08
CA GLY A 212 -6.30 -10.51 -3.40
C GLY A 212 -6.77 -10.28 -4.84
N PHE A 213 -6.47 -9.12 -5.44
CA PHE A 213 -7.11 -8.71 -6.69
C PHE A 213 -6.12 -8.23 -7.75
N PHE A 214 -5.23 -7.31 -7.41
CA PHE A 214 -4.35 -6.68 -8.39
C PHE A 214 -3.31 -7.66 -8.95
N MET A 215 -2.54 -8.32 -8.08
CA MET A 215 -1.48 -9.24 -8.48
C MET A 215 -2.04 -10.46 -9.22
N PRO A 216 -3.15 -11.09 -8.79
CA PRO A 216 -3.79 -12.14 -9.58
C PRO A 216 -4.24 -11.68 -10.96
N ALA A 217 -4.76 -10.45 -11.12
CA ALA A 217 -5.28 -9.98 -12.40
C ALA A 217 -4.20 -9.39 -13.35
N PHE A 218 -3.18 -8.73 -12.80
CA PHE A 218 -2.26 -7.89 -13.58
C PHE A 218 -0.77 -8.13 -13.27
N GLY A 219 -0.42 -8.83 -12.20
CA GLY A 219 0.98 -8.96 -11.75
C GLY A 219 1.92 -9.56 -12.80
N ALA A 220 1.44 -10.55 -13.57
CA ALA A 220 2.20 -11.18 -14.66
C ALA A 220 2.63 -10.21 -15.77
N ALA A 221 1.95 -9.07 -15.94
CA ALA A 221 2.31 -8.06 -16.92
C ALA A 221 3.53 -7.22 -16.48
N TYR A 222 3.75 -7.07 -15.17
CA TYR A 222 4.79 -6.21 -14.60
C TYR A 222 6.12 -6.93 -14.35
N LYS A 223 6.09 -8.21 -13.95
CA LYS A 223 7.29 -9.08 -13.82
C LYS A 223 8.38 -8.50 -12.89
N THR A 224 7.97 -7.82 -11.84
CA THR A 224 8.82 -7.13 -10.86
C THR A 224 8.59 -7.72 -9.46
N GLY A 225 7.90 -7.01 -8.58
CA GLY A 225 7.54 -7.52 -7.26
C GLY A 225 6.62 -6.62 -6.45
N VAL A 226 6.11 -7.20 -5.37
CA VAL A 226 5.22 -6.56 -4.41
C VAL A 226 5.67 -6.82 -2.97
N MET A 227 5.74 -5.76 -2.18
CA MET A 227 5.94 -5.82 -0.73
C MET A 227 4.59 -5.64 -0.04
N LEU A 228 4.12 -6.65 0.68
CA LEU A 228 2.83 -6.71 1.33
C LEU A 228 3.03 -6.52 2.84
N ASN A 229 2.83 -5.29 3.30
CA ASN A 229 2.98 -4.97 4.72
C ASN A 229 1.64 -5.19 5.43
N CYS A 230 1.67 -5.94 6.55
CA CYS A 230 0.61 -6.08 7.56
C CYS A 230 -0.77 -6.42 6.97
N GLY A 231 -0.81 -7.25 5.92
CA GLY A 231 -2.05 -7.69 5.31
C GLY A 231 -1.81 -8.50 4.05
N ALA A 232 -2.62 -9.55 3.84
CA ALA A 232 -2.68 -10.27 2.59
C ALA A 232 -4.01 -11.02 2.48
N LEU A 233 -4.47 -11.23 1.25
CA LEU A 233 -5.55 -12.12 0.89
C LEU A 233 -5.00 -13.15 -0.10
N ALA A 234 -5.45 -14.40 0.01
CA ALA A 234 -5.34 -15.33 -1.09
C ALA A 234 -6.03 -14.73 -2.35
N PRO A 235 -5.65 -15.15 -3.58
CA PRO A 235 -6.30 -14.66 -4.79
C PRO A 235 -7.84 -14.77 -4.72
N GLN A 236 -8.52 -13.62 -4.80
CA GLN A 236 -9.98 -13.48 -4.76
C GLN A 236 -10.59 -13.49 -6.18
N VAL A 237 -9.73 -13.48 -7.19
CA VAL A 237 -10.08 -13.56 -8.61
C VAL A 237 -9.21 -14.60 -9.29
N ALA A 238 -9.59 -15.01 -10.50
CA ALA A 238 -8.77 -15.92 -11.28
C ALA A 238 -7.38 -15.32 -11.54
N VAL A 239 -6.34 -16.11 -11.31
CA VAL A 239 -4.95 -15.71 -11.57
C VAL A 239 -4.71 -15.74 -13.09
N VAL A 240 -4.47 -14.58 -13.67
CA VAL A 240 -4.13 -14.41 -15.08
C VAL A 240 -2.65 -14.71 -15.26
N ASP A 241 -2.34 -15.63 -16.18
CA ASP A 241 -0.98 -16.10 -16.46
C ASP A 241 -0.19 -16.47 -15.20
N ALA A 242 -0.76 -17.41 -14.44
CA ALA A 242 -0.20 -17.88 -13.16
C ALA A 242 1.26 -18.34 -13.27
N ALA A 243 1.65 -18.97 -14.39
CA ALA A 243 3.03 -19.41 -14.61
C ALA A 243 4.00 -18.22 -14.67
N THR A 244 3.67 -17.18 -15.44
CA THR A 244 4.50 -15.96 -15.49
C THR A 244 4.49 -15.24 -14.14
N LEU A 245 3.32 -15.07 -13.50
CA LEU A 245 3.22 -14.44 -12.18
C LEU A 245 4.16 -15.13 -11.20
N ALA A 246 4.05 -16.46 -11.07
CA ALA A 246 4.86 -17.25 -10.15
C ALA A 246 6.36 -17.23 -10.45
N ALA A 247 6.76 -17.25 -11.72
CA ALA A 247 8.17 -17.35 -12.12
C ALA A 247 8.91 -16.01 -12.18
N SER A 248 8.19 -14.88 -12.21
CA SER A 248 8.80 -13.56 -12.48
C SER A 248 8.43 -12.47 -11.48
N THR A 249 7.58 -12.77 -10.50
CA THR A 249 7.16 -11.79 -9.50
C THR A 249 7.74 -12.12 -8.14
N ARG A 250 8.52 -11.20 -7.58
CA ARG A 250 8.95 -11.27 -6.18
C ARG A 250 7.79 -10.86 -5.25
N ILE A 251 7.53 -11.63 -4.21
CA ILE A 251 6.52 -11.32 -3.19
C ILE A 251 7.18 -11.38 -1.82
N HIS A 252 7.07 -10.30 -1.06
CA HIS A 252 7.48 -10.28 0.33
C HIS A 252 6.27 -10.00 1.22
N PHE A 253 5.99 -10.88 2.17
CA PHE A 253 4.97 -10.71 3.18
C PHE A 253 5.63 -10.26 4.49
N GLN A 254 5.42 -9.01 4.89
CA GLN A 254 5.89 -8.52 6.19
C GLN A 254 4.70 -8.38 7.13
N THR A 255 4.76 -8.98 8.29
CA THR A 255 3.76 -8.82 9.36
C THR A 255 4.45 -8.65 10.72
N THR A 256 3.67 -8.47 11.77
CA THR A 256 4.11 -8.48 13.16
C THR A 256 3.47 -9.64 13.93
N GLN A 257 4.00 -9.97 15.10
CA GLN A 257 3.46 -11.05 15.94
C GLN A 257 2.11 -10.69 16.55
N ASN A 258 1.86 -9.43 16.89
CA ASN A 258 0.61 -8.98 17.53
C ASN A 258 -0.35 -8.33 16.51
N GLU A 259 -0.45 -8.95 15.35
CA GLU A 259 -1.29 -8.51 14.23
C GLU A 259 -2.79 -8.65 14.53
N LEU A 260 -3.63 -7.88 13.83
CA LEU A 260 -5.09 -7.91 13.96
C LEU A 260 -5.62 -9.34 13.80
N ALA A 261 -6.53 -9.73 14.70
CA ALA A 261 -7.06 -11.10 14.75
C ALA A 261 -7.68 -11.58 13.42
N LEU A 262 -8.26 -10.68 12.62
CA LEU A 262 -8.82 -11.02 11.30
C LEU A 262 -7.75 -11.33 10.25
N LEU A 263 -6.54 -10.78 10.40
CA LEU A 263 -5.42 -10.94 9.47
C LEU A 263 -4.56 -12.16 9.81
N GLN A 264 -4.50 -12.54 11.08
CA GLN A 264 -3.74 -13.71 11.54
C GLN A 264 -4.06 -15.01 10.77
N PRO A 265 -5.33 -15.33 10.40
CA PRO A 265 -5.60 -16.45 9.49
C PRO A 265 -5.42 -16.09 8.01
N ALA A 266 -5.76 -14.86 7.60
CA ALA A 266 -5.76 -14.46 6.19
C ALA A 266 -4.35 -14.41 5.56
N ILE A 267 -3.34 -13.99 6.34
CA ILE A 267 -1.96 -13.87 5.85
C ILE A 267 -1.35 -15.26 5.56
N PRO A 268 -1.36 -16.24 6.49
CA PRO A 268 -0.95 -17.63 6.20
C PRO A 268 -1.68 -18.24 5.00
N GLU A 269 -3.00 -18.03 4.88
CA GLU A 269 -3.77 -18.50 3.73
C GLU A 269 -3.27 -17.90 2.41
N ALA A 270 -2.95 -16.60 2.41
CA ALA A 270 -2.37 -15.95 1.24
C ALA A 270 -0.97 -16.49 0.91
N VAL A 271 -0.10 -16.64 1.91
CA VAL A 271 1.25 -17.20 1.75
C VAL A 271 1.17 -18.59 1.11
N ALA A 272 0.35 -19.50 1.66
CA ALA A 272 0.17 -20.84 1.13
C ALA A 272 -0.42 -20.85 -0.29
N ALA A 273 -1.33 -19.93 -0.61
CA ALA A 273 -1.91 -19.83 -1.95
C ALA A 273 -0.86 -19.39 -2.99
N TYR A 274 -0.03 -18.40 -2.68
CA TYR A 274 1.02 -17.94 -3.58
C TYR A 274 2.18 -18.94 -3.72
N GLU A 275 2.51 -19.66 -2.64
CA GLU A 275 3.46 -20.77 -2.69
C GLU A 275 2.93 -21.88 -3.62
N SER A 276 1.64 -22.20 -3.53
CA SER A 276 1.00 -23.19 -4.40
C SER A 276 1.07 -22.78 -5.87
N LEU A 277 0.91 -21.49 -6.20
CA LEU A 277 1.10 -21.01 -7.57
C LEU A 277 2.52 -21.25 -8.10
N ALA A 278 3.54 -21.13 -7.25
CA ALA A 278 4.92 -21.46 -7.61
C ALA A 278 5.13 -22.96 -7.82
N ALA A 279 4.58 -23.79 -6.93
CA ALA A 279 4.64 -25.24 -7.08
C ALA A 279 3.92 -25.72 -8.36
N ASP A 280 2.74 -25.17 -8.65
CA ASP A 280 1.95 -25.49 -9.84
C ASP A 280 2.63 -25.04 -11.14
N ALA A 281 3.40 -23.95 -11.08
CA ALA A 281 4.25 -23.48 -12.17
C ALA A 281 5.54 -24.33 -12.34
N GLY A 282 5.77 -25.31 -11.47
CA GLY A 282 6.90 -26.24 -11.54
C GLY A 282 8.19 -25.70 -10.94
N LEU A 283 8.14 -24.63 -10.15
CA LEU A 283 9.32 -24.13 -9.43
C LEU A 283 9.71 -25.10 -8.32
N THR A 284 11.01 -25.27 -8.14
CA THR A 284 11.54 -25.95 -6.94
C THR A 284 11.34 -25.08 -5.70
N ALA A 285 11.39 -25.70 -4.52
CA ALA A 285 11.35 -24.97 -3.24
C ALA A 285 12.38 -23.84 -3.15
N ALA A 286 13.58 -24.03 -3.72
CA ALA A 286 14.63 -23.02 -3.72
C ALA A 286 14.30 -21.85 -4.66
N GLU A 287 13.73 -22.12 -5.84
CA GLU A 287 13.29 -21.07 -6.78
C GLU A 287 12.09 -20.30 -6.22
N ALA A 288 11.13 -21.00 -5.62
CA ALA A 288 9.99 -20.39 -4.94
C ALA A 288 10.46 -19.51 -3.77
N GLY A 289 11.34 -20.02 -2.90
CA GLY A 289 11.89 -19.27 -1.77
C GLY A 289 12.79 -18.09 -2.15
N ALA A 290 13.36 -18.09 -3.36
CA ALA A 290 14.08 -16.93 -3.88
C ALA A 290 13.15 -15.79 -4.34
N LEU A 291 11.91 -16.12 -4.72
CA LEU A 291 10.90 -15.15 -5.17
C LEU A 291 9.91 -14.77 -4.07
N GLN A 292 9.62 -15.68 -3.15
CA GLN A 292 8.57 -15.52 -2.16
C GLN A 292 9.15 -15.65 -0.75
N THR A 293 9.01 -14.58 0.02
CA THR A 293 9.54 -14.49 1.39
C THR A 293 8.48 -13.97 2.36
N VAL A 294 8.62 -14.35 3.63
CA VAL A 294 7.71 -13.96 4.71
C VAL A 294 8.51 -13.66 5.97
N ASP A 295 8.18 -12.58 6.67
CA ASP A 295 8.71 -12.30 7.99
C ASP A 295 7.61 -11.79 8.93
N ALA A 296 7.66 -12.28 10.17
CA ALA A 296 6.77 -11.91 11.26
C ALA A 296 7.55 -11.63 12.54
N THR A 297 8.86 -11.37 12.44
CA THR A 297 9.76 -11.26 13.58
C THR A 297 9.37 -10.13 14.55
N PRO A 298 8.98 -8.92 14.09
CA PRO A 298 8.65 -7.82 15.00
C PRO A 298 7.48 -8.14 15.93
N ALA A 299 7.60 -7.80 17.21
CA ALA A 299 6.56 -7.99 18.22
C ALA A 299 5.60 -6.79 18.35
N GLY A 300 5.56 -5.89 17.37
CA GLY A 300 4.62 -4.77 17.33
C GLY A 300 3.17 -5.18 17.03
N GLY A 301 2.25 -4.21 17.11
CA GLY A 301 0.89 -4.33 16.62
C GLY A 301 0.77 -4.20 15.10
N HIS A 302 -0.42 -3.82 14.62
CA HIS A 302 -0.73 -3.70 13.20
C HIS A 302 0.19 -2.69 12.48
N CYS A 303 1.06 -3.19 11.59
CA CYS A 303 2.06 -2.41 10.85
C CYS A 303 3.13 -1.70 11.71
N GLU A 304 3.23 -2.00 13.00
CA GLU A 304 4.23 -1.44 13.91
C GLU A 304 5.54 -2.24 13.78
N PHE A 305 6.14 -2.24 12.59
CA PHE A 305 7.31 -3.08 12.27
C PHE A 305 8.57 -2.71 13.07
N ASP A 306 8.63 -1.47 13.59
CA ASP A 306 9.67 -1.00 14.50
C ASP A 306 9.29 -1.17 15.98
N GLU A 307 8.16 -1.82 16.25
CA GLU A 307 7.57 -2.04 17.57
C GLU A 307 7.20 -0.73 18.31
N GLN A 308 7.04 0.39 17.58
CA GLN A 308 6.66 1.68 18.16
C GLN A 308 5.28 2.15 17.72
N ASP A 309 5.09 2.44 16.43
CA ASP A 309 3.83 2.94 15.90
C ASP A 309 3.65 2.65 14.41
N PHE A 310 2.42 2.79 13.94
CA PHE A 310 2.03 2.52 12.55
C PHE A 310 2.84 3.36 11.53
N VAL A 311 3.04 4.66 11.81
CA VAL A 311 3.65 5.58 10.82
C VAL A 311 5.13 5.29 10.70
N SER A 312 5.84 5.17 11.83
CA SER A 312 7.27 4.88 11.85
C SER A 312 7.58 3.46 11.38
N GLY A 313 6.75 2.47 11.72
CA GLY A 313 6.86 1.10 11.20
C GLY A 313 6.70 1.04 9.67
N VAL A 314 5.67 1.67 9.12
CA VAL A 314 5.48 1.75 7.65
C VAL A 314 6.63 2.50 6.97
N GLN A 315 7.13 3.57 7.58
CA GLN A 315 8.30 4.30 7.07
C GLN A 315 9.54 3.39 7.06
N LEU A 316 9.80 2.61 8.12
CA LEU A 316 10.93 1.68 8.20
C LEU A 316 10.95 0.69 7.04
N MET A 317 9.81 0.06 6.74
CA MET A 317 9.73 -0.87 5.61
C MET A 317 9.85 -0.15 4.26
N SER A 318 9.31 1.07 4.15
CA SER A 318 9.49 1.90 2.96
C SER A 318 10.96 2.22 2.71
N ASP A 319 11.69 2.65 3.74
CA ASP A 319 13.13 2.96 3.67
C ASP A 319 13.97 1.73 3.33
N SER A 320 13.51 0.54 3.75
CA SER A 320 14.18 -0.73 3.54
C SER A 320 13.76 -1.44 2.25
N PHE A 321 12.88 -0.84 1.43
CA PHE A 321 12.32 -1.48 0.24
C PHE A 321 13.41 -2.01 -0.71
N ALA A 322 14.47 -1.24 -0.92
CA ALA A 322 15.55 -1.64 -1.82
C ALA A 322 16.28 -2.90 -1.33
N ASP A 323 16.54 -2.99 -0.01
CA ASP A 323 17.18 -4.15 0.61
C ASP A 323 16.30 -5.40 0.59
N VAL A 324 14.98 -5.24 0.61
CA VAL A 324 14.03 -6.36 0.65
C VAL A 324 13.63 -6.83 -0.75
N MET A 325 13.38 -5.90 -1.67
CA MET A 325 12.67 -6.19 -2.93
C MET A 325 13.54 -6.17 -4.19
N LEU A 326 14.66 -5.44 -4.19
CA LEU A 326 15.48 -5.33 -5.39
C LEU A 326 16.48 -6.49 -5.51
N ALA A 327 16.86 -6.79 -6.75
CA ALA A 327 17.85 -7.82 -7.03
C ALA A 327 19.18 -7.49 -6.32
N GLY A 328 19.70 -8.45 -5.55
CA GLY A 328 20.91 -8.27 -4.76
C GLY A 328 20.71 -7.51 -3.43
N GLY A 329 19.47 -7.18 -3.07
CA GLY A 329 19.13 -6.66 -1.75
C GLY A 329 19.55 -7.60 -0.61
N SER A 330 19.99 -7.02 0.50
CA SER A 330 20.56 -7.78 1.62
C SER A 330 19.51 -8.53 2.44
N GLY A 331 18.27 -8.05 2.43
CA GLY A 331 17.23 -8.48 3.35
C GLY A 331 17.32 -7.87 4.74
N GLU A 332 18.36 -7.09 5.05
CA GLU A 332 18.56 -6.53 6.37
C GLU A 332 17.67 -5.30 6.58
N VAL A 333 16.78 -5.37 7.57
CA VAL A 333 15.95 -4.26 8.01
C VAL A 333 16.41 -3.81 9.39
N ASN A 334 16.69 -2.51 9.53
CA ASN A 334 17.20 -1.96 10.78
C ASN A 334 16.24 -2.21 11.95
N GLY A 335 16.73 -2.85 13.00
CA GLY A 335 15.93 -3.20 14.18
C GLY A 335 15.18 -4.55 14.08
N ILE A 336 15.09 -5.16 12.90
CA ILE A 336 14.44 -6.47 12.69
C ILE A 336 15.47 -7.56 12.40
N GLY A 337 16.43 -7.28 11.51
CA GLY A 337 17.40 -8.23 10.97
C GLY A 337 17.01 -8.69 9.56
N ASN A 338 17.43 -9.89 9.17
CA ASN A 338 17.16 -10.41 7.83
C ASN A 338 15.72 -10.90 7.68
N VAL A 339 14.94 -10.25 6.80
CA VAL A 339 13.53 -10.58 6.57
C VAL A 339 13.29 -11.52 5.38
N LEU A 340 14.35 -12.00 4.72
CA LEU A 340 14.23 -12.84 3.51
C LEU A 340 14.09 -14.33 3.85
N THR A 341 13.22 -14.64 4.79
CA THR A 341 12.87 -16.02 5.11
C THR A 341 11.94 -16.56 4.02
N SER A 342 12.34 -17.68 3.39
CA SER A 342 11.54 -18.35 2.35
C SER A 342 10.15 -18.71 2.86
N VAL A 343 9.10 -18.52 2.05
CA VAL A 343 7.74 -18.99 2.40
C VAL A 343 7.67 -20.51 2.54
N VAL A 344 8.46 -21.25 1.76
CA VAL A 344 8.44 -22.71 1.77
C VAL A 344 8.88 -23.24 3.15
N GLY A 345 7.96 -23.86 3.87
CA GLY A 345 8.15 -24.35 5.24
C GLY A 345 7.97 -23.29 6.33
N ASN A 346 7.58 -22.06 5.97
CA ASN A 346 7.26 -20.96 6.89
C ASN A 346 5.86 -20.37 6.61
N GLU A 347 4.98 -21.12 5.95
CA GLU A 347 3.60 -20.75 5.63
C GLU A 347 2.73 -20.59 6.89
N ASN A 348 3.07 -21.34 7.95
CA ASN A 348 2.38 -21.31 9.23
C ASN A 348 3.01 -20.29 10.17
N ILE A 349 2.72 -19.01 9.95
CA ILE A 349 3.20 -17.90 10.79
C ILE A 349 2.68 -18.07 12.22
N ASN A 350 3.59 -18.02 13.19
CA ASN A 350 3.24 -18.08 14.61
C ASN A 350 2.95 -16.68 15.14
N PHE A 351 1.66 -16.32 15.21
CA PHE A 351 1.23 -15.06 15.83
C PHE A 351 1.21 -15.17 17.36
N GLY A 352 1.45 -14.04 18.01
CA GLY A 352 1.24 -13.86 19.45
C GLY A 352 -0.24 -13.99 19.80
N ALA A 353 -0.54 -14.06 21.10
CA ALA A 353 -1.93 -14.05 21.55
C ALA A 353 -2.61 -12.75 21.05
N PRO A 354 -3.83 -12.83 20.48
CA PRO A 354 -4.51 -11.65 19.95
C PRO A 354 -4.67 -10.60 21.06
N SER A 355 -4.24 -9.37 20.77
CA SER A 355 -4.37 -8.21 21.64
C SER A 355 -5.79 -7.62 21.63
#